data_AF-A0A9Q8QBV7-F1
#
_entry.id   AF-A0A9Q8QBV7-F1
#
_cell.length_a   1.000
_cell.length_b   1.000
_cell.length_c   1.000
_cell.angle_alpha   90.00
_cell.angle_beta   90.00
_cell.angle_gamma   90.00
#
_symmetry.space_group_name_H-M   'P 1'
#
loop_
_entity.id
_entity.type
_entity.pdbx_description
1 polymer ?
#
loop_
_entity_poly.entity_id
_entity_poly.type
_entity_poly.pdbx_seq_one_letter_code
_entity_poly.pdbx_strand_id
1 'polypeptide(L)'
;MLVADGTGGGLAKVLRGVEEDAEEAAEEEEVTRPGMALFAAGFNPWNQLSLGRDADSGHESDDLSSFAKVLDGRRIRRPVARLTYTLVHRDGAWIRAGVGFRDDGLDDALDDAHACAEAANGELLIVYDEDTPAASDAIIGGHDQKSKVLAKYASRRDLNAQKRQATWRCKSPVEAVAAFDAGFIILYSDGAVATLGDARFQDCLGREVTDESPSTEPGIVPDIASLGEPIKKVSAGGYTLAALTESGGIYAWGMPTSGTHRRQQALPGLTGIPNYIEVDGGKDVLDVALGDSHAMVLTVDGSVYVVGSNSNGQLGLGSTVKRVESWTRLSISEEHQVSGVAAGPRSSFILTGRPPP
;
A
#
# COMPACT_ATOMS: atom_id res chain seq x y z
N MET A 1 47.87 -45.11 -34.63
CA MET A 1 46.72 -44.73 -33.79
C MET A 1 47.02 -43.34 -33.27
N LEU A 2 46.45 -42.32 -33.93
CA LEU A 2 46.68 -40.90 -33.61
C LEU A 2 45.89 -40.57 -32.34
N VAL A 3 46.57 -40.04 -31.31
CA VAL A 3 45.93 -39.45 -30.14
C VAL A 3 46.04 -37.94 -30.28
N ALA A 4 44.89 -37.27 -30.32
CA ALA A 4 44.75 -35.83 -30.42
C ALA A 4 44.85 -35.20 -29.03
N ASP A 5 45.59 -34.10 -28.92
CA ASP A 5 45.71 -33.29 -27.71
C ASP A 5 45.32 -31.84 -28.00
N GLY A 6 44.45 -31.28 -27.16
CA GLY A 6 44.51 -29.89 -26.70
C GLY A 6 43.87 -28.78 -27.54
N THR A 7 42.54 -28.63 -27.51
CA THR A 7 41.86 -27.33 -27.72
C THR A 7 40.65 -27.18 -26.78
N GLY A 8 40.91 -26.87 -25.50
CA GLY A 8 39.85 -26.64 -24.49
C GLY A 8 39.92 -25.28 -23.78
N GLY A 9 40.94 -24.45 -24.03
CA GLY A 9 41.19 -23.23 -23.24
C GLY A 9 40.55 -21.94 -23.78
N GLY A 10 40.04 -21.93 -25.02
CA GLY A 10 39.54 -20.71 -25.67
C GLY A 10 38.11 -20.33 -25.26
N LEU A 11 37.21 -21.30 -25.14
CA LEU A 11 35.79 -21.06 -24.88
C LEU A 11 35.50 -20.57 -23.45
N ALA A 12 36.22 -21.12 -22.46
CA ALA A 12 36.04 -20.71 -21.06
C ALA A 12 36.52 -19.27 -20.78
N LYS A 13 37.49 -18.77 -21.57
CA LYS A 13 38.01 -17.40 -21.41
C LYS A 13 37.10 -16.35 -22.07
N VAL A 14 36.39 -16.73 -23.14
CA VAL A 14 35.40 -15.88 -23.81
C VAL A 14 34.12 -15.79 -22.97
N LEU A 15 33.64 -16.90 -22.39
CA LEU A 15 32.45 -16.90 -21.53
C LEU A 15 32.65 -16.06 -20.26
N ARG A 16 33.83 -16.13 -19.63
CA ARG A 16 34.14 -15.34 -18.43
C ARG A 16 34.22 -13.83 -18.72
N GLY A 17 34.75 -13.44 -19.89
CA GLY A 17 34.78 -12.03 -20.30
C GLY A 17 33.38 -11.47 -20.60
N VAL A 18 32.47 -12.29 -21.14
CA VAL A 18 31.06 -11.87 -21.38
C VAL A 18 30.28 -11.72 -20.07
N GLU A 19 30.58 -12.53 -19.04
CA GLU A 19 30.00 -12.37 -17.71
C GLU A 19 30.54 -11.13 -16.97
N GLU A 20 31.86 -10.89 -17.03
CA GLU A 20 32.49 -9.69 -16.44
C GLU A 20 32.01 -8.40 -17.14
N ASP A 21 31.93 -8.38 -18.49
CA ASP A 21 31.39 -7.23 -19.24
C ASP A 21 29.89 -6.99 -18.96
N ALA A 22 29.12 -8.05 -18.64
CA ALA A 22 27.70 -7.94 -18.29
C ALA A 22 27.49 -7.48 -16.83
N GLU A 23 28.35 -7.88 -15.90
CA GLU A 23 28.38 -7.34 -14.53
C GLU A 23 28.81 -5.87 -14.54
N GLU A 24 29.87 -5.51 -15.27
CA GLU A 24 30.36 -4.13 -15.36
C GLU A 24 29.34 -3.22 -16.07
N ALA A 25 28.68 -3.71 -17.14
CA ALA A 25 27.56 -2.99 -17.77
C ALA A 25 26.32 -2.89 -16.88
N ALA A 26 26.02 -3.89 -16.05
CA ALA A 26 24.92 -3.85 -15.07
C ALA A 26 25.22 -2.89 -13.92
N GLU A 27 26.48 -2.82 -13.47
CA GLU A 27 26.95 -1.84 -12.49
C GLU A 27 26.93 -0.42 -13.07
N GLU A 28 27.36 -0.21 -14.32
CA GLU A 28 27.26 1.09 -15.01
C GLU A 28 25.79 1.51 -15.28
N GLU A 29 24.90 0.56 -15.61
CA GLU A 29 23.46 0.80 -15.70
C GLU A 29 22.82 1.14 -14.35
N GLU A 30 23.34 0.59 -13.25
CA GLU A 30 22.85 0.86 -11.88
C GLU A 30 23.33 2.22 -11.35
N VAL A 31 24.52 2.66 -11.76
CA VAL A 31 25.10 3.97 -11.41
C VAL A 31 24.44 5.13 -12.18
N THR A 32 23.81 4.87 -13.33
CA THR A 32 23.21 5.90 -14.20
C THR A 32 21.69 6.12 -14.04
N ARG A 33 21.01 5.35 -13.17
CA ARG A 33 19.56 5.52 -12.97
C ARG A 33 19.24 6.84 -12.24
N PRO A 34 18.34 7.69 -12.78
CA PRO A 34 17.90 8.88 -12.06
C PRO A 34 17.21 8.49 -10.75
N GLY A 35 17.53 9.21 -9.67
CA GLY A 35 17.02 8.93 -8.33
C GLY A 35 15.50 9.13 -8.19
N MET A 36 14.91 8.39 -7.27
CA MET A 36 13.52 8.54 -6.83
C MET A 36 13.46 9.52 -5.64
N ALA A 37 12.30 10.16 -5.48
CA ALA A 37 12.00 10.96 -4.29
C ALA A 37 10.62 10.65 -3.73
N LEU A 38 10.51 10.69 -2.41
CA LEU A 38 9.27 10.60 -1.66
C LEU A 38 8.92 11.97 -1.10
N PHE A 39 7.72 12.43 -1.39
CA PHE A 39 7.16 13.63 -0.79
C PHE A 39 6.08 13.22 0.20
N ALA A 40 5.95 13.95 1.31
CA ALA A 40 4.89 13.74 2.29
C ALA A 40 4.21 15.06 2.68
N ALA A 41 2.94 14.94 3.07
CA ALA A 41 2.13 15.99 3.68
C ALA A 41 1.24 15.38 4.77
N GLY A 42 0.86 16.15 5.77
CA GLY A 42 -0.07 15.73 6.82
C GLY A 42 0.49 15.68 8.23
N PHE A 43 -0.17 14.87 9.05
CA PHE A 43 0.06 14.72 10.49
C PHE A 43 1.46 14.18 10.77
N ASN A 44 2.27 14.92 11.52
CA ASN A 44 3.67 14.59 11.80
C ASN A 44 4.05 14.44 13.30
N PRO A 45 3.14 14.04 14.22
CA PRO A 45 3.58 13.83 15.60
C PRO A 45 4.59 12.68 15.65
N TRP A 46 5.45 12.74 16.68
CA TRP A 46 6.59 11.84 16.85
C TRP A 46 7.59 11.86 15.70
N ASN A 47 7.58 12.88 14.83
CA ASN A 47 8.41 12.93 13.63
C ASN A 47 8.14 11.77 12.66
N GLN A 48 6.89 11.29 12.57
CA GLN A 48 6.54 10.13 11.73
C GLN A 48 6.71 10.32 10.22
N LEU A 49 6.89 11.57 9.75
CA LEU A 49 7.19 11.91 8.35
C LEU A 49 8.65 12.30 8.13
N SER A 50 9.47 12.33 9.19
CA SER A 50 10.88 12.72 9.13
C SER A 50 11.77 11.52 8.81
N LEU A 51 11.73 11.06 7.55
CA LEU A 51 12.46 9.88 7.06
C LEU A 51 13.96 10.15 6.75
N GLY A 52 14.45 11.36 7.01
CA GLY A 52 15.85 11.78 6.80
C GLY A 52 16.72 11.77 8.07
N ARG A 53 17.92 12.36 8.00
CA ARG A 53 18.93 12.38 9.09
C ARG A 53 18.53 13.18 10.35
N ASP A 54 17.46 13.97 10.30
CA ASP A 54 17.02 14.82 11.42
C ASP A 54 16.03 14.15 12.39
N ALA A 55 15.76 12.85 12.21
CA ALA A 55 14.89 12.07 13.09
C ALA A 55 15.32 12.11 14.58
N ASP A 56 16.62 12.28 14.84
CA ASP A 56 17.22 12.25 16.18
C ASP A 56 17.42 13.64 16.84
N SER A 57 16.88 14.72 16.24
CA SER A 57 17.05 16.08 16.78
C SER A 57 16.36 16.31 18.15
N GLY A 58 15.52 15.37 18.60
CA GLY A 58 14.74 15.48 19.84
C GLY A 58 13.64 16.55 19.81
N HIS A 59 13.51 17.28 18.70
CA HIS A 59 12.46 18.27 18.47
C HIS A 59 11.32 17.64 17.68
N GLU A 60 10.08 17.79 18.14
CA GLU A 60 8.89 17.37 17.38
C GLU A 60 8.62 18.38 16.27
N SER A 61 8.62 17.92 15.02
CA SER A 61 8.40 18.77 13.84
C SER A 61 6.91 19.05 13.65
N ASP A 62 6.59 20.22 13.10
CA ASP A 62 5.21 20.58 12.78
C ASP A 62 4.59 19.64 11.71
N ASP A 63 3.25 19.60 11.69
CA ASP A 63 2.47 19.00 10.60
C ASP A 63 2.87 19.64 9.25
N LEU A 64 2.98 18.82 8.21
CA LEU A 64 3.34 19.27 6.87
C LEU A 64 2.11 19.74 6.10
N SER A 65 1.86 21.05 6.05
CA SER A 65 0.69 21.60 5.34
C SER A 65 0.80 21.57 3.81
N SER A 66 1.98 21.25 3.28
CA SER A 66 2.29 21.15 1.85
C SER A 66 3.26 20.00 1.63
N PHE A 67 3.23 19.40 0.44
CA PHE A 67 4.12 18.30 0.12
C PHE A 67 5.58 18.74 0.18
N ALA A 68 6.33 18.16 1.11
CA ALA A 68 7.76 18.35 1.27
C ALA A 68 8.49 17.06 0.91
N LYS A 69 9.65 17.16 0.27
CA LYS A 69 10.50 15.99 0.03
C LYS A 69 11.02 15.48 1.37
N VAL A 70 10.70 14.24 1.71
CA VAL A 70 11.09 13.60 2.99
C VAL A 70 12.13 12.51 2.82
N LEU A 71 12.31 12.00 1.60
CA LEU A 71 13.30 10.98 1.29
C LEU A 71 13.74 11.09 -0.18
N ASP A 72 15.01 10.81 -0.44
CA ASP A 72 15.53 10.50 -1.76
C ASP A 72 16.39 9.23 -1.70
N GLY A 73 16.54 8.56 -2.84
CA GLY A 73 17.26 7.30 -2.98
C GLY A 73 17.25 6.80 -4.43
N ARG A 74 17.98 5.73 -4.73
CA ARG A 74 17.98 5.10 -6.06
C ARG A 74 16.69 4.31 -6.30
N ARG A 75 16.22 3.61 -5.26
CA ARG A 75 14.95 2.87 -5.24
C ARG A 75 14.23 3.16 -3.94
N ILE A 76 12.99 3.63 -4.05
CA ILE A 76 12.09 3.85 -2.92
C ILE A 76 10.82 3.03 -3.17
N ARG A 77 10.48 2.13 -2.24
CA ARG A 77 9.19 1.41 -2.27
C ARG A 77 8.08 2.28 -1.68
N ARG A 78 6.83 1.89 -1.95
CA ARG A 78 5.65 2.55 -1.39
C ARG A 78 5.71 2.58 0.14
N PRO A 79 5.45 3.72 0.80
CA PRO A 79 5.50 3.82 2.25
C PRO A 79 4.34 3.06 2.90
N VAL A 80 4.60 2.48 4.07
CA VAL A 80 3.57 1.97 4.98
C VAL A 80 3.46 2.92 6.16
N ALA A 81 2.37 3.69 6.20
CA ALA A 81 2.13 4.69 7.22
C ALA A 81 1.06 4.23 8.20
N ARG A 82 1.40 4.23 9.48
CA ARG A 82 0.50 4.01 10.61
C ARG A 82 0.24 5.34 11.32
N LEU A 83 -0.53 5.32 12.41
CA LEU A 83 -0.86 6.54 13.15
C LEU A 83 0.37 7.17 13.86
N THR A 84 1.36 6.35 14.20
CA THR A 84 2.49 6.78 15.03
C THR A 84 3.85 6.61 14.36
N TYR A 85 3.93 5.91 13.23
CA TYR A 85 5.17 5.68 12.50
C TYR A 85 4.92 5.47 10.99
N THR A 86 5.96 5.71 10.20
CA THR A 86 6.03 5.39 8.78
C THR A 86 7.25 4.53 8.49
N LEU A 87 7.07 3.47 7.69
CA LEU A 87 8.12 2.61 7.18
C LEU A 87 8.29 2.78 5.68
N VAL A 88 9.53 2.87 5.22
CA VAL A 88 9.87 2.98 3.80
C VAL A 88 11.13 2.16 3.51
N HIS A 89 11.04 1.25 2.56
CA HIS A 89 12.22 0.55 2.07
C HIS A 89 12.94 1.39 1.01
N ARG A 90 14.17 1.81 1.31
CA ARG A 90 15.05 2.61 0.46
C ARG A 90 16.37 1.90 0.23
N ASP A 91 16.75 1.71 -1.03
CA ASP A 91 18.08 1.22 -1.43
C ASP A 91 18.51 -0.08 -0.71
N GLY A 92 17.57 -1.00 -0.50
CA GLY A 92 17.83 -2.27 0.19
C GLY A 92 17.71 -2.24 1.70
N ALA A 93 17.34 -1.10 2.30
CA ALA A 93 17.22 -0.94 3.74
C ALA A 93 15.89 -0.32 4.17
N TRP A 94 15.35 -0.78 5.30
CA TRP A 94 14.19 -0.17 5.93
C TRP A 94 14.56 1.12 6.65
N ILE A 95 13.78 2.17 6.39
CA ILE A 95 13.82 3.46 7.05
C ILE A 95 12.54 3.63 7.84
N ARG A 96 12.68 3.94 9.13
CA ARG A 96 11.56 4.19 10.04
C ARG A 96 11.59 5.64 10.52
N ALA A 97 10.44 6.27 10.50
CA ALA A 97 10.18 7.56 11.15
C ALA A 97 9.02 7.39 12.13
N GLY A 98 9.06 8.06 13.29
CA GLY A 98 8.01 7.93 14.31
C GLY A 98 8.30 6.91 15.42
N VAL A 99 7.29 6.66 16.24
CA VAL A 99 7.34 5.73 17.36
C VAL A 99 6.50 4.50 17.02
N GLY A 100 7.18 3.37 16.83
CA GLY A 100 6.58 2.05 16.70
C GLY A 100 7.15 1.08 17.73
N PHE A 101 6.61 -0.13 17.80
CA PHE A 101 7.16 -1.16 18.67
C PHE A 101 8.56 -1.54 18.17
N ARG A 102 9.57 -1.37 19.04
CA ARG A 102 10.94 -1.83 18.79
C ARG A 102 10.99 -3.33 19.05
N ASP A 103 10.43 -4.15 18.16
CA ASP A 103 10.64 -5.59 18.20
C ASP A 103 11.38 -6.02 16.92
N ASP A 104 12.65 -6.43 17.14
CA ASP A 104 13.44 -7.46 16.45
C ASP A 104 13.32 -7.71 14.91
N GLY A 105 12.81 -6.75 14.13
CA GLY A 105 12.67 -6.86 12.68
C GLY A 105 11.34 -7.47 12.22
N LEU A 106 10.43 -7.79 13.15
CA LEU A 106 9.11 -8.33 12.82
C LEU A 106 8.23 -7.33 12.07
N ASP A 107 8.25 -6.04 12.43
CA ASP A 107 7.51 -4.99 11.70
C ASP A 107 8.05 -4.80 10.27
N ASP A 108 9.38 -4.77 10.12
CA ASP A 108 10.06 -4.59 8.84
C ASP A 108 9.78 -5.78 7.90
N ALA A 109 9.63 -6.96 8.47
CA ALA A 109 9.25 -8.16 7.74
C ALA A 109 7.74 -8.19 7.44
N LEU A 110 6.87 -7.90 8.41
CA LEU A 110 5.40 -7.96 8.24
C LEU A 110 4.86 -6.93 7.25
N ASP A 111 5.47 -5.75 7.19
CA ASP A 111 5.05 -4.69 6.26
C ASP A 111 5.68 -4.84 4.86
N ASP A 112 6.56 -5.85 4.65
CA ASP A 112 7.02 -6.21 3.32
C ASP A 112 5.90 -6.94 2.53
N ALA A 113 5.72 -6.56 1.26
CA ALA A 113 4.84 -7.19 0.27
C ALA A 113 3.30 -7.06 0.43
N HIS A 114 2.76 -6.03 1.11
CA HIS A 114 1.29 -5.90 1.31
C HIS A 114 0.64 -7.12 1.98
N ALA A 115 1.44 -7.88 2.74
CA ALA A 115 1.05 -9.15 3.33
C ALA A 115 0.45 -9.00 4.73
N CYS A 116 0.42 -7.79 5.31
CA CYS A 116 -0.15 -7.52 6.62
C CYS A 116 -1.01 -6.25 6.61
N ALA A 117 -2.20 -6.35 7.19
CA ALA A 117 -3.08 -5.22 7.47
C ALA A 117 -3.48 -5.22 8.94
N GLU A 118 -3.57 -4.03 9.55
CA GLU A 118 -3.97 -3.86 10.96
C GLU A 118 -5.11 -2.84 11.00
N ALA A 119 -6.27 -3.29 11.51
CA ALA A 119 -7.45 -2.46 11.66
C ALA A 119 -7.38 -1.62 12.95
N ALA A 120 -8.15 -0.54 13.03
CA ALA A 120 -8.11 0.37 14.19
C ALA A 120 -8.58 -0.30 15.50
N ASN A 121 -9.31 -1.41 15.40
CA ASN A 121 -9.70 -2.26 16.53
C ASN A 121 -8.55 -3.15 17.06
N GLY A 122 -7.37 -3.12 16.43
CA GLY A 122 -6.18 -3.89 16.79
C GLY A 122 -6.13 -5.30 16.18
N GLU A 123 -7.14 -5.71 15.41
CA GLU A 123 -7.11 -6.97 14.68
C GLU A 123 -6.09 -6.90 13.53
N LEU A 124 -5.48 -8.04 13.22
CA LEU A 124 -4.53 -8.17 12.12
C LEU A 124 -4.96 -9.25 11.15
N LEU A 125 -4.75 -8.99 9.86
CA LEU A 125 -4.87 -9.98 8.80
C LEU A 125 -3.52 -10.11 8.12
N ILE A 126 -2.98 -11.32 8.12
CA ILE A 126 -1.65 -11.61 7.57
C ILE A 126 -1.75 -12.74 6.54
N VAL A 127 -1.02 -12.58 5.44
CA VAL A 127 -0.84 -13.56 4.37
C VAL A 127 0.44 -14.36 4.65
N TYR A 128 0.34 -15.69 4.64
CA TYR A 128 1.46 -16.61 4.84
C TYR A 128 1.58 -17.57 3.66
N ASP A 129 2.76 -18.14 3.42
CA ASP A 129 2.91 -19.32 2.57
C ASP A 129 2.58 -20.59 3.37
N GLU A 130 1.81 -21.50 2.77
CA GLU A 130 1.22 -22.69 3.40
C GLU A 130 2.28 -23.69 3.87
N ASP A 131 3.43 -23.73 3.18
CA ASP A 131 4.53 -24.65 3.45
C ASP A 131 5.51 -24.13 4.51
N THR A 132 5.30 -22.92 5.03
CA THR A 132 6.16 -22.37 6.09
C THR A 132 5.60 -22.65 7.49
N PRO A 133 6.31 -23.44 8.32
CA PRO A 133 5.96 -23.65 9.71
C PRO A 133 5.95 -22.31 10.44
N ALA A 134 5.01 -22.14 11.38
CA ALA A 134 4.86 -20.93 12.17
C ALA A 134 6.20 -20.46 12.81
N ALA A 135 6.47 -19.16 12.68
CA ALA A 135 7.43 -18.34 13.43
C ALA A 135 8.93 -18.67 13.30
N SER A 136 9.60 -17.97 12.38
CA SER A 136 10.79 -17.10 12.63
C SER A 136 11.57 -16.81 11.33
N ASP A 137 11.47 -17.67 10.32
CA ASP A 137 12.25 -17.55 9.08
C ASP A 137 11.39 -17.42 7.81
N ALA A 138 10.12 -17.03 7.96
CA ALA A 138 9.19 -17.03 6.85
C ALA A 138 8.31 -15.78 6.79
N ILE A 139 8.96 -14.66 6.55
CA ILE A 139 8.33 -13.59 5.79
C ILE A 139 9.16 -13.52 4.51
N ILE A 140 8.86 -14.42 3.59
CA ILE A 140 9.78 -14.76 2.50
C ILE A 140 9.53 -13.86 1.30
N GLY A 141 10.58 -13.14 0.89
CA GLY A 141 10.81 -12.86 -0.52
C GLY A 141 11.14 -14.16 -1.25
N GLY A 142 10.22 -14.68 -2.06
CA GLY A 142 10.42 -15.94 -2.78
C GLY A 142 9.27 -16.28 -3.73
N HIS A 143 9.62 -16.59 -4.98
CA HIS A 143 8.80 -16.57 -6.19
C HIS A 143 7.72 -17.68 -6.39
N ASP A 144 7.22 -18.37 -5.36
CA ASP A 144 6.16 -19.39 -5.56
C ASP A 144 4.80 -18.94 -5.00
N GLN A 145 4.02 -18.25 -5.84
CA GLN A 145 2.71 -17.67 -5.48
C GLN A 145 1.62 -18.70 -5.10
N LYS A 146 1.86 -20.01 -5.23
CA LYS A 146 0.78 -21.01 -5.35
C LYS A 146 0.15 -21.51 -4.05
N SER A 147 0.68 -21.18 -2.87
CA SER A 147 0.19 -21.74 -1.61
C SER A 147 -0.03 -20.68 -0.51
N LYS A 148 -0.61 -19.53 -0.82
CA LYS A 148 -0.86 -18.50 0.22
C LYS A 148 -2.11 -18.78 1.07
N VAL A 149 -2.01 -18.61 2.39
CA VAL A 149 -3.12 -18.69 3.36
C VAL A 149 -3.31 -17.38 4.11
N LEU A 150 -4.55 -17.05 4.46
CA LEU A 150 -4.88 -15.91 5.30
C LEU A 150 -4.99 -16.35 6.76
N ALA A 151 -4.37 -15.62 7.68
CA ALA A 151 -4.62 -15.79 9.10
C ALA A 151 -4.98 -14.47 9.78
N LYS A 152 -6.01 -14.53 10.62
CA LYS A 152 -6.47 -13.41 11.44
C LYS A 152 -5.97 -13.57 12.88
N TYR A 153 -5.55 -12.46 13.47
CA TYR A 153 -5.18 -12.35 14.87
C TYR A 153 -6.04 -11.26 15.53
N ALA A 154 -6.46 -11.49 16.78
CA ALA A 154 -7.28 -10.53 17.52
C ALA A 154 -6.44 -9.34 18.03
N SER A 155 -5.12 -9.49 18.11
CA SER A 155 -4.20 -8.45 18.57
C SER A 155 -2.76 -8.75 18.17
N ARG A 156 -1.89 -7.74 18.22
CA ARG A 156 -0.44 -7.91 18.05
C ARG A 156 0.15 -8.86 19.11
N ARG A 157 -0.39 -8.83 20.33
CA ARG A 157 0.00 -9.77 21.39
C ARG A 157 -0.28 -11.21 21.00
N ASP A 158 -1.42 -11.47 20.37
CA ASP A 158 -1.77 -12.80 19.89
C ASP A 158 -0.90 -13.21 18.70
N LEU A 159 -0.52 -12.28 17.82
CA LEU A 159 0.48 -12.54 16.78
C LEU A 159 1.82 -12.97 17.38
N ASN A 160 2.36 -12.23 18.35
CA ASN A 160 3.62 -12.56 19.00
C ASN A 160 3.54 -13.90 19.75
N ALA A 161 2.37 -14.24 20.31
CA ALA A 161 2.11 -15.53 20.92
C ALA A 161 1.74 -16.64 19.90
N GLN A 162 1.74 -16.35 18.60
CA GLN A 162 1.34 -17.25 17.51
C GLN A 162 -0.07 -17.86 17.70
N LYS A 163 -0.96 -17.12 18.36
CA LYS A 163 -2.34 -17.52 18.66
C LYS A 163 -3.27 -17.00 17.57
N ARG A 164 -3.43 -17.79 16.51
CA ARG A 164 -4.34 -17.49 15.40
C ARG A 164 -5.79 -17.53 15.85
N GLN A 165 -6.57 -16.51 15.49
CA GLN A 165 -8.02 -16.49 15.71
C GLN A 165 -8.74 -17.32 14.66
N ALA A 166 -8.34 -17.19 13.39
CA ALA A 166 -8.90 -17.93 12.27
C ALA A 166 -7.87 -18.05 11.14
N THR A 167 -8.05 -19.03 10.26
CA THR A 167 -7.19 -19.24 9.08
C THR A 167 -8.04 -19.74 7.91
N TRP A 168 -7.78 -19.21 6.72
CA TRP A 168 -8.50 -19.57 5.51
C TRP A 168 -7.51 -19.92 4.39
N ARG A 169 -7.77 -21.03 3.71
CA ARG A 169 -7.10 -21.37 2.45
C ARG A 169 -7.80 -20.63 1.32
N CYS A 170 -7.04 -19.86 0.57
CA CYS A 170 -7.55 -19.08 -0.54
C CYS A 170 -7.52 -19.92 -1.83
N LYS A 171 -8.59 -19.88 -2.63
CA LYS A 171 -8.63 -20.58 -3.93
C LYS A 171 -7.69 -19.94 -4.95
N SER A 172 -7.49 -18.64 -4.83
CA SER A 172 -6.58 -17.81 -5.61
C SER A 172 -5.56 -17.18 -4.66
N PRO A 173 -4.28 -17.07 -5.03
CA PRO A 173 -3.27 -16.39 -4.24
C PRO A 173 -3.71 -14.98 -3.82
N VAL A 174 -3.36 -14.58 -2.60
CA VAL A 174 -3.59 -13.20 -2.13
C VAL A 174 -2.50 -12.30 -2.71
N GLU A 175 -2.95 -11.23 -3.37
CA GLU A 175 -2.10 -10.21 -3.97
C GLU A 175 -1.90 -9.02 -3.03
N ALA A 176 -2.96 -8.59 -2.35
CA ALA A 176 -2.88 -7.50 -1.37
C ALA A 176 -3.95 -7.60 -0.29
N VAL A 177 -3.63 -7.11 0.90
CA VAL A 177 -4.60 -6.81 1.95
C VAL A 177 -4.51 -5.36 2.39
N ALA A 178 -5.64 -4.75 2.72
CA ALA A 178 -5.70 -3.45 3.37
C ALA A 178 -6.75 -3.46 4.50
N ALA A 179 -6.58 -2.58 5.48
CA ALA A 179 -7.49 -2.47 6.61
C ALA A 179 -8.33 -1.19 6.53
N PHE A 180 -9.59 -1.31 6.93
CA PHE A 180 -10.41 -0.21 7.39
C PHE A 180 -10.57 -0.31 8.92
N ASP A 181 -11.19 0.67 9.57
CA ASP A 181 -11.24 0.78 11.04
C ASP A 181 -11.81 -0.47 11.74
N ALA A 182 -12.66 -1.23 11.05
CA ALA A 182 -13.40 -2.37 11.61
C ALA A 182 -13.26 -3.67 10.80
N GLY A 183 -12.27 -3.78 9.91
CA GLY A 183 -12.07 -4.98 9.11
C GLY A 183 -11.06 -4.81 7.98
N PHE A 184 -11.18 -5.68 6.97
CA PHE A 184 -10.19 -5.81 5.91
C PHE A 184 -10.83 -5.99 4.53
N ILE A 185 -10.08 -5.55 3.52
CA ILE A 185 -10.29 -5.85 2.11
C ILE A 185 -9.11 -6.67 1.59
N ILE A 186 -9.42 -7.64 0.75
CA ILE A 186 -8.48 -8.60 0.18
C ILE A 186 -8.61 -8.53 -1.34
N LEU A 187 -7.48 -8.40 -2.02
CA LEU A 187 -7.35 -8.60 -3.45
C LEU A 187 -6.67 -9.94 -3.72
N TYR A 188 -7.30 -10.76 -4.54
CA TYR A 188 -6.74 -12.02 -5.02
C TYR A 188 -6.15 -11.83 -6.43
N SER A 189 -5.18 -12.69 -6.79
CA SER A 189 -4.45 -12.63 -8.06
C SER A 189 -5.29 -12.91 -9.32
N ASP A 190 -6.52 -13.40 -9.15
CA ASP A 190 -7.52 -13.55 -10.21
C ASP A 190 -8.39 -12.28 -10.36
N GLY A 191 -8.05 -11.20 -9.65
CA GLY A 191 -8.76 -9.92 -9.66
C GLY A 191 -10.00 -9.90 -8.75
N ALA A 192 -10.29 -10.99 -8.04
CA ALA A 192 -11.43 -11.05 -7.13
C ALA A 192 -11.18 -10.24 -5.85
N VAL A 193 -12.24 -9.60 -5.34
CA VAL A 193 -12.19 -8.80 -4.11
C VAL A 193 -13.08 -9.41 -3.03
N ALA A 194 -12.51 -9.61 -1.84
CA ALA A 194 -13.25 -10.06 -0.66
C ALA A 194 -13.13 -9.08 0.51
N THR A 195 -14.11 -9.12 1.41
CA THR A 195 -14.14 -8.33 2.63
C THR A 195 -14.52 -9.20 3.82
N LEU A 196 -14.02 -8.82 4.99
CA LEU A 196 -14.39 -9.36 6.30
C LEU A 196 -14.21 -8.29 7.37
N GLY A 197 -14.97 -8.35 8.45
CA GLY A 197 -14.94 -7.37 9.51
C GLY A 197 -16.10 -7.50 10.49
N ASP A 198 -16.31 -6.43 11.25
CA ASP A 198 -17.38 -6.34 12.24
C ASP A 198 -18.75 -6.10 11.60
N ALA A 199 -19.72 -6.94 11.93
CA ALA A 199 -21.09 -6.89 11.39
C ALA A 199 -21.81 -5.54 11.64
N ARG A 200 -21.40 -4.79 12.67
CA ARG A 200 -21.98 -3.47 12.97
C ARG A 200 -21.65 -2.42 11.90
N PHE A 201 -20.65 -2.70 11.06
CA PHE A 201 -20.17 -1.84 9.98
C PHE A 201 -20.37 -2.51 8.61
N GLN A 202 -21.51 -3.17 8.42
CA GLN A 202 -21.81 -3.95 7.20
C GLN A 202 -21.65 -3.13 5.90
N ASP A 203 -21.92 -1.82 5.92
CA ASP A 203 -21.73 -0.94 4.75
C ASP A 203 -20.27 -0.95 4.23
N CYS A 204 -19.28 -1.22 5.09
CA CYS A 204 -17.88 -1.36 4.68
C CYS A 204 -17.61 -2.70 3.97
N LEU A 205 -18.48 -3.69 4.10
CA LEU A 205 -18.26 -5.01 3.50
C LEU A 205 -18.63 -5.04 2.01
N GLY A 206 -19.46 -4.12 1.51
CA GLY A 206 -19.86 -4.11 0.10
C GLY A 206 -20.71 -5.32 -0.31
N ARG A 207 -21.22 -6.08 0.67
CA ARG A 207 -21.96 -7.33 0.47
C ARG A 207 -22.99 -7.52 1.57
N GLU A 208 -24.02 -8.30 1.28
CA GLU A 208 -24.98 -8.73 2.29
C GLU A 208 -24.32 -9.70 3.27
N VAL A 209 -24.62 -9.54 4.57
CA VAL A 209 -24.19 -10.45 5.63
C VAL A 209 -25.31 -11.44 5.90
N THR A 210 -25.07 -12.70 5.58
CA THR A 210 -26.00 -13.82 5.81
C THR A 210 -25.29 -14.95 6.55
N ASP A 211 -26.01 -16.01 6.90
CA ASP A 211 -25.41 -17.20 7.52
C ASP A 211 -24.42 -17.90 6.56
N GLU A 212 -24.66 -17.84 5.24
CA GLU A 212 -23.77 -18.38 4.20
C GLU A 212 -22.60 -17.44 3.84
N SER A 213 -22.72 -16.16 4.17
CA SER A 213 -21.73 -15.11 3.90
C SER A 213 -21.50 -14.27 5.16
N PRO A 214 -20.98 -14.84 6.25
CA PRO A 214 -20.82 -14.14 7.51
C PRO A 214 -19.82 -12.99 7.39
N SER A 215 -19.94 -11.96 8.22
CA SER A 215 -19.02 -10.82 8.25
C SER A 215 -17.62 -11.20 8.74
N THR A 216 -17.50 -12.24 9.57
CA THR A 216 -16.24 -12.67 10.20
C THR A 216 -15.33 -13.49 9.30
N GLU A 217 -15.77 -13.83 8.08
CA GLU A 217 -15.02 -14.63 7.12
C GLU A 217 -14.84 -13.87 5.79
N PRO A 218 -13.77 -14.15 5.02
CA PRO A 218 -13.61 -13.55 3.70
C PRO A 218 -14.79 -13.89 2.78
N GLY A 219 -15.60 -12.88 2.45
CA GLY A 219 -16.71 -13.00 1.51
C GLY A 219 -16.49 -12.13 0.29
N ILE A 220 -16.77 -12.67 -0.91
CA ILE A 220 -16.63 -11.94 -2.18
C ILE A 220 -17.62 -10.76 -2.21
N VAL A 221 -17.18 -9.63 -2.77
CA VAL A 221 -18.00 -8.45 -3.04
C VAL A 221 -18.69 -8.65 -4.40
N PRO A 222 -20.00 -9.00 -4.45
CA PRO A 222 -20.62 -9.47 -5.68
C PRO A 222 -20.67 -8.42 -6.79
N ASP A 223 -20.93 -7.15 -6.44
CA ASP A 223 -21.03 -6.06 -7.41
C ASP A 223 -19.69 -5.80 -8.11
N ILE A 224 -18.58 -5.86 -7.36
CA ILE A 224 -17.23 -5.79 -7.92
C ILE A 224 -16.95 -7.01 -8.82
N ALA A 225 -17.30 -8.22 -8.37
CA ALA A 225 -17.13 -9.42 -9.19
C ALA A 225 -17.96 -9.39 -10.49
N SER A 226 -19.10 -8.69 -10.48
CA SER A 226 -20.01 -8.57 -11.62
C SER A 226 -19.58 -7.53 -12.66
N LEU A 227 -18.54 -6.72 -12.40
CA LEU A 227 -18.05 -5.70 -13.33
C LEU A 227 -17.55 -6.32 -14.65
N GLY A 228 -17.12 -7.58 -14.63
CA GLY A 228 -16.59 -8.27 -15.81
C GLY A 228 -15.16 -7.83 -16.17
N GLU A 229 -14.48 -7.13 -15.27
CA GLU A 229 -13.11 -6.66 -15.42
C GLU A 229 -12.30 -6.91 -14.13
N PRO A 230 -11.02 -7.32 -14.22
CA PRO A 230 -10.18 -7.51 -13.05
C PRO A 230 -9.90 -6.22 -12.27
N ILE A 231 -9.78 -6.37 -10.95
CA ILE A 231 -9.26 -5.33 -10.07
C ILE A 231 -7.74 -5.47 -9.97
N LYS A 232 -7.01 -4.38 -10.22
CA LYS A 232 -5.54 -4.33 -10.09
C LYS A 232 -5.06 -3.82 -8.75
N LYS A 233 -5.95 -3.16 -7.99
CA LYS A 233 -5.61 -2.59 -6.69
C LYS A 233 -6.81 -2.38 -5.79
N VAL A 234 -6.61 -2.61 -4.50
CA VAL A 234 -7.52 -2.21 -3.43
C VAL A 234 -6.88 -1.18 -2.51
N SER A 235 -7.69 -0.32 -1.92
CA SER A 235 -7.28 0.63 -0.88
C SER A 235 -8.38 0.73 0.17
N ALA A 236 -8.00 0.93 1.43
CA ALA A 236 -8.93 1.15 2.52
C ALA A 236 -8.36 2.15 3.52
N GLY A 237 -9.23 2.94 4.14
CA GLY A 237 -8.89 3.93 5.16
C GLY A 237 -10.13 4.44 5.87
N GLY A 238 -10.07 4.60 7.20
CA GLY A 238 -11.25 4.95 8.00
C GLY A 238 -12.38 3.94 7.79
N TYR A 239 -13.52 4.37 7.25
CA TYR A 239 -14.65 3.49 6.89
C TYR A 239 -14.93 3.48 5.38
N THR A 240 -13.94 3.83 4.57
CA THR A 240 -14.02 3.89 3.11
C THR A 240 -13.10 2.86 2.48
N LEU A 241 -13.61 2.21 1.44
CA LEU A 241 -12.91 1.20 0.66
C LEU A 241 -12.98 1.58 -0.82
N ALA A 242 -11.96 1.20 -1.57
CA ALA A 242 -11.92 1.39 -3.01
C ALA A 242 -11.27 0.19 -3.70
N ALA A 243 -11.80 -0.13 -4.88
CA ALA A 243 -11.24 -1.05 -5.85
C ALA A 243 -10.97 -0.29 -7.16
N LEU A 244 -9.78 -0.48 -7.73
CA LEU A 244 -9.33 0.12 -8.98
C LEU A 244 -9.25 -0.98 -10.05
N THR A 245 -9.99 -0.79 -11.14
CA THR A 245 -10.00 -1.71 -12.29
C THR A 245 -8.73 -1.56 -13.13
N GLU A 246 -8.45 -2.55 -13.97
CA GLU A 246 -7.36 -2.47 -14.96
C GLU A 246 -7.50 -1.26 -15.89
N SER A 247 -8.72 -0.97 -16.35
CA SER A 247 -9.11 0.16 -17.20
C SER A 247 -9.00 1.53 -16.55
N GLY A 248 -8.78 1.59 -15.23
CA GLY A 248 -8.63 2.85 -14.50
C GLY A 248 -9.92 3.43 -13.93
N GLY A 249 -11.00 2.64 -13.86
CA GLY A 249 -12.20 2.98 -13.11
C GLY A 249 -12.02 2.74 -11.61
N ILE A 250 -12.49 3.68 -10.77
CA ILE A 250 -12.53 3.51 -9.32
C ILE A 250 -13.95 3.18 -8.89
N TYR A 251 -14.10 2.13 -8.10
CA TYR A 251 -15.32 1.82 -7.37
C TYR A 251 -15.08 1.97 -5.87
N ALA A 252 -15.87 2.80 -5.20
CA ALA A 252 -15.74 3.03 -3.76
C ALA A 252 -17.07 2.85 -3.02
N TRP A 253 -16.96 2.37 -1.79
CA TRP A 253 -18.08 2.15 -0.88
C TRP A 253 -17.63 2.32 0.56
N GLY A 254 -18.59 2.29 1.47
CA GLY A 254 -18.33 2.39 2.89
C GLY A 254 -19.54 2.88 3.65
N MET A 255 -19.36 3.13 4.94
CA MET A 255 -20.42 3.77 5.71
C MET A 255 -20.84 5.08 5.03
N PRO A 256 -22.12 5.44 4.98
CA PRO A 256 -22.56 6.77 4.59
C PRO A 256 -22.32 7.77 5.73
N THR A 257 -22.23 9.07 5.41
CA THR A 257 -22.24 10.13 6.43
C THR A 257 -23.64 10.29 7.01
N SER A 258 -24.07 9.38 7.89
CA SER A 258 -25.27 9.55 8.73
C SER A 258 -24.88 10.10 10.11
N GLY A 259 -25.76 10.89 10.73
CA GLY A 259 -25.48 11.74 11.90
C GLY A 259 -24.78 11.11 13.13
N THR A 260 -24.43 11.97 14.10
CA THR A 260 -23.64 11.71 15.33
C THR A 260 -22.22 11.15 15.15
N HIS A 261 -21.89 10.50 14.03
CA HIS A 261 -20.53 10.09 13.72
C HIS A 261 -19.66 11.32 13.43
N ARG A 262 -18.65 11.55 14.28
CA ARG A 262 -17.75 12.71 14.20
C ARG A 262 -16.65 12.59 13.14
N ARG A 263 -16.46 11.42 12.51
CA ARG A 263 -15.46 11.22 11.45
C ARG A 263 -16.07 11.55 10.09
N GLN A 264 -15.43 12.49 9.38
CA GLN A 264 -15.81 12.88 8.02
C GLN A 264 -15.23 11.87 7.02
N GLN A 265 -15.98 11.54 5.97
CA GLN A 265 -15.49 10.68 4.88
C GLN A 265 -14.62 11.46 3.90
N ALA A 266 -13.78 10.72 3.18
CA ALA A 266 -13.02 11.26 2.06
C ALA A 266 -13.94 11.65 0.90
N LEU A 267 -14.80 10.71 0.49
CA LEU A 267 -15.67 10.82 -0.69
C LEU A 267 -17.11 11.07 -0.26
N PRO A 268 -17.78 12.13 -0.75
CA PRO A 268 -19.17 12.39 -0.43
C PRO A 268 -20.11 11.39 -1.13
N GLY A 269 -21.24 11.08 -0.49
CA GLY A 269 -22.33 10.31 -1.11
C GLY A 269 -22.08 8.80 -1.23
N LEU A 270 -21.07 8.25 -0.54
CA LEU A 270 -20.86 6.81 -0.50
C LEU A 270 -22.03 6.08 0.16
N THR A 271 -22.25 4.87 -0.31
CA THR A 271 -23.20 3.91 0.26
C THR A 271 -22.47 2.61 0.58
N GLY A 272 -23.18 1.67 1.23
CA GLY A 272 -22.66 0.32 1.48
C GLY A 272 -22.51 -0.56 0.24
N ILE A 273 -22.75 -0.01 -0.95
CA ILE A 273 -22.66 -0.69 -2.25
C ILE A 273 -21.55 -0.01 -3.06
N PRO A 274 -20.71 -0.75 -3.82
CA PRO A 274 -19.72 -0.16 -4.72
C PRO A 274 -20.28 0.87 -5.71
N ASN A 275 -19.80 2.11 -5.64
CA ASN A 275 -20.20 3.21 -6.53
C ASN A 275 -19.03 3.59 -7.43
N TYR A 276 -19.28 3.81 -8.72
CA TYR A 276 -18.27 4.38 -9.61
C TYR A 276 -17.95 5.82 -9.20
N ILE A 277 -16.66 6.14 -9.12
CA ILE A 277 -16.15 7.46 -8.72
C ILE A 277 -15.51 8.13 -9.92
N GLU A 278 -16.14 9.21 -10.39
CA GLU A 278 -15.58 10.03 -11.46
C GLU A 278 -14.47 10.95 -10.92
N VAL A 279 -13.31 10.94 -11.59
CA VAL A 279 -12.18 11.83 -11.31
C VAL A 279 -12.03 12.84 -12.45
N ASP A 280 -12.17 14.13 -12.15
CA ASP A 280 -11.90 15.27 -13.06
C ASP A 280 -12.41 15.09 -14.50
N GLY A 281 -13.72 14.86 -14.67
CA GLY A 281 -14.32 14.69 -15.99
C GLY A 281 -14.09 13.30 -16.61
N GLY A 282 -13.89 12.29 -15.77
CA GLY A 282 -13.80 10.88 -16.19
C GLY A 282 -12.42 10.44 -16.65
N LYS A 283 -11.35 11.00 -16.05
CA LYS A 283 -9.98 10.56 -16.33
C LYS A 283 -9.72 9.17 -15.78
N ASP A 284 -8.99 8.38 -16.56
CA ASP A 284 -8.52 7.06 -16.13
C ASP A 284 -7.49 7.19 -15.00
N VAL A 285 -7.67 6.36 -13.99
CA VAL A 285 -6.84 6.34 -12.79
C VAL A 285 -5.77 5.26 -12.91
N LEU A 286 -4.53 5.66 -12.63
CA LEU A 286 -3.38 4.79 -12.53
C LEU A 286 -3.19 4.24 -11.11
N ASP A 287 -3.40 5.08 -10.10
CA ASP A 287 -3.22 4.70 -8.68
C ASP A 287 -4.22 5.42 -7.76
N VAL A 288 -4.59 4.77 -6.65
CA VAL A 288 -5.51 5.29 -5.63
C VAL A 288 -4.97 5.03 -4.23
N ALA A 289 -5.18 5.98 -3.33
CA ALA A 289 -4.86 5.86 -1.91
C ALA A 289 -5.94 6.51 -1.03
N LEU A 290 -6.32 5.80 0.04
CA LEU A 290 -7.29 6.25 1.03
C LEU A 290 -6.63 6.41 2.41
N GLY A 291 -6.87 7.54 3.06
CA GLY A 291 -6.64 7.71 4.49
C GLY A 291 -7.95 7.72 5.28
N ASP A 292 -7.93 8.13 6.55
CA ASP A 292 -9.13 8.07 7.43
C ASP A 292 -10.28 8.94 6.92
N SER A 293 -9.95 10.06 6.28
CA SER A 293 -10.92 11.10 5.90
C SER A 293 -10.52 11.86 4.63
N HIS A 294 -9.55 11.33 3.88
CA HIS A 294 -9.07 11.90 2.63
C HIS A 294 -8.73 10.80 1.62
N ALA A 295 -8.68 11.18 0.35
CA ALA A 295 -8.28 10.30 -0.74
C ALA A 295 -7.36 11.04 -1.71
N MET A 296 -6.52 10.26 -2.38
CA MET A 296 -5.65 10.71 -3.45
C MET A 296 -5.75 9.76 -4.64
N VAL A 297 -5.62 10.31 -5.84
CA VAL A 297 -5.54 9.54 -7.08
C VAL A 297 -4.42 10.09 -7.96
N LEU A 298 -3.73 9.20 -8.65
CA LEU A 298 -2.83 9.49 -9.76
C LEU A 298 -3.55 9.09 -11.04
N THR A 299 -3.76 10.02 -11.96
CA THR A 299 -4.33 9.73 -13.28
C THR A 299 -3.26 9.28 -14.28
N VAL A 300 -3.68 8.61 -15.35
CA VAL A 300 -2.77 8.13 -16.42
C VAL A 300 -1.98 9.29 -17.08
N ASP A 301 -2.54 10.49 -17.09
CA ASP A 301 -1.87 11.71 -17.59
C ASP A 301 -0.79 12.27 -16.63
N GLY A 302 -0.52 11.60 -15.50
CA GLY A 302 0.47 11.99 -14.50
C GLY A 302 -0.01 13.04 -13.50
N SER A 303 -1.27 13.46 -13.55
CA SER A 303 -1.84 14.41 -12.59
C SER A 303 -2.21 13.73 -11.27
N VAL A 304 -2.02 14.44 -10.16
CA VAL A 304 -2.48 13.98 -8.84
C VAL A 304 -3.67 14.81 -8.41
N TYR A 305 -4.74 14.16 -7.97
CA TYR A 305 -5.92 14.79 -7.39
C TYR A 305 -6.12 14.34 -5.96
N VAL A 306 -6.66 15.24 -5.15
CA VAL A 306 -6.94 15.02 -3.73
C VAL A 306 -8.35 15.46 -3.37
N VAL A 307 -8.93 14.79 -2.37
CA VAL A 307 -10.27 15.13 -1.84
C VAL A 307 -10.38 14.77 -0.36
N GLY A 308 -11.24 15.47 0.38
CA GLY A 308 -11.54 15.20 1.78
C GLY A 308 -10.89 16.17 2.77
N SER A 309 -10.60 15.70 3.98
CA SER A 309 -10.06 16.52 5.07
C SER A 309 -8.63 16.98 4.79
N ASN A 310 -8.33 18.23 5.14
CA ASN A 310 -6.99 18.81 5.15
C ASN A 310 -6.66 19.40 6.54
N SER A 311 -7.34 18.94 7.59
CA SER A 311 -7.21 19.52 8.94
C SER A 311 -5.79 19.40 9.50
N ASN A 312 -5.04 18.37 9.08
CA ASN A 312 -3.64 18.14 9.42
C ASN A 312 -2.68 18.43 8.25
N GLY A 313 -3.17 19.02 7.15
CA GLY A 313 -2.33 19.25 5.97
C GLY A 313 -2.21 18.05 5.03
N GLN A 314 -2.95 16.96 5.25
CA GLN A 314 -2.81 15.71 4.49
C GLN A 314 -3.12 15.83 2.99
N LEU A 315 -3.75 16.91 2.52
CA LEU A 315 -3.94 17.16 1.08
C LEU A 315 -2.80 17.97 0.48
N GLY A 316 -1.92 18.55 1.31
CA GLY A 316 -0.83 19.41 0.85
C GLY A 316 -1.25 20.77 0.28
N LEU A 317 -2.50 21.20 0.53
CA LEU A 317 -3.09 22.43 -0.02
C LEU A 317 -2.83 23.69 0.83
N GLY A 318 -1.86 23.65 1.74
CA GLY A 318 -1.58 24.71 2.70
C GLY A 318 -2.50 24.68 3.93
N SER A 319 -2.15 25.47 4.95
CA SER A 319 -2.82 25.45 6.26
C SER A 319 -4.18 26.16 6.31
N THR A 320 -4.48 26.99 5.31
CA THR A 320 -5.72 27.77 5.18
C THR A 320 -6.89 26.93 4.67
N VAL A 321 -6.61 25.93 3.82
CA VAL A 321 -7.62 24.98 3.33
C VAL A 321 -7.83 23.91 4.39
N LYS A 322 -9.07 23.71 4.84
CA LYS A 322 -9.39 22.68 5.85
C LYS A 322 -10.00 21.41 5.28
N ARG A 323 -10.60 21.49 4.09
CA ARG A 323 -11.25 20.39 3.39
C ARG A 323 -11.56 20.80 1.95
N VAL A 324 -11.61 19.84 1.04
CA VAL A 324 -12.19 20.01 -0.30
C VAL A 324 -13.18 18.88 -0.56
N GLU A 325 -14.34 19.21 -1.13
CA GLU A 325 -15.43 18.22 -1.37
C GLU A 325 -15.42 17.65 -2.79
N SER A 326 -14.56 18.18 -3.66
CA SER A 326 -14.37 17.75 -5.03
C SER A 326 -12.89 17.52 -5.31
N TRP A 327 -12.60 16.62 -6.25
CA TRP A 327 -11.25 16.36 -6.73
C TRP A 327 -10.53 17.67 -7.07
N THR A 328 -9.46 17.94 -6.35
CA THR A 328 -8.63 19.13 -6.51
C THR A 328 -7.26 18.70 -7.02
N ARG A 329 -6.83 19.25 -8.16
CA ARG A 329 -5.53 18.93 -8.75
C ARG A 329 -4.40 19.55 -7.91
N LEU A 330 -3.38 18.77 -7.58
CA LEU A 330 -2.16 19.28 -6.96
C LEU A 330 -1.23 19.91 -7.99
N SER A 331 -0.56 20.97 -7.58
CA SER A 331 0.57 21.54 -8.31
C SER A 331 1.86 20.91 -7.81
N ILE A 332 2.37 19.90 -8.53
CA ILE A 332 3.64 19.22 -8.24
C ILE A 332 4.68 19.76 -9.22
N SER A 333 5.90 20.02 -8.77
CA SER A 333 6.98 20.50 -9.64
C SER A 333 7.24 19.51 -10.78
N GLU A 334 7.32 20.00 -12.02
CA GLU A 334 7.52 19.18 -13.23
C GLU A 334 8.87 18.43 -13.26
N GLU A 335 9.80 18.77 -12.36
CA GLU A 335 11.11 18.11 -12.27
C GLU A 335 11.03 16.63 -11.90
N HIS A 336 9.91 16.18 -11.32
CA HIS A 336 9.74 14.82 -10.85
C HIS A 336 8.44 14.22 -11.41
N GLN A 337 8.55 13.19 -12.25
CA GLN A 337 7.38 12.44 -12.73
C GLN A 337 6.79 11.61 -11.59
N VAL A 338 5.50 11.78 -11.33
CA VAL A 338 4.79 11.02 -10.31
C VAL A 338 4.58 9.58 -10.80
N SER A 339 4.90 8.62 -9.94
CA SER A 339 4.83 7.19 -10.22
C SER A 339 3.86 6.45 -9.29
N GLY A 340 3.45 7.08 -8.19
CA GLY A 340 2.45 6.51 -7.28
C GLY A 340 2.03 7.47 -6.18
N VAL A 341 0.89 7.19 -5.56
CA VAL A 341 0.36 7.94 -4.41
C VAL A 341 0.08 6.98 -3.27
N ALA A 342 0.40 7.31 -2.02
CA ALA A 342 0.04 6.50 -0.85
C ALA A 342 -0.55 7.38 0.25
N ALA A 343 -1.25 6.76 1.20
CA ALA A 343 -1.87 7.47 2.32
C ALA A 343 -1.70 6.66 3.60
N GLY A 344 -1.42 7.37 4.68
CA GLY A 344 -1.63 6.88 6.05
C GLY A 344 -2.95 7.41 6.60
N PRO A 345 -3.24 7.17 7.89
CA PRO A 345 -4.48 7.64 8.51
C PRO A 345 -4.73 9.14 8.34
N ARG A 346 -3.67 9.95 8.48
CA ARG A 346 -3.72 11.42 8.41
C ARG A 346 -2.54 12.03 7.66
N SER A 347 -1.90 11.23 6.83
CA SER A 347 -0.74 11.62 6.03
C SER A 347 -0.91 11.11 4.60
N SER A 348 -0.18 11.75 3.71
CA SER A 348 -0.22 11.49 2.28
C SER A 348 1.18 11.51 1.72
N PHE A 349 1.40 10.69 0.72
CA PHE A 349 2.71 10.50 0.12
C PHE A 349 2.61 10.48 -1.40
N ILE A 350 3.59 11.10 -2.06
CA ILE A 350 3.76 11.08 -3.50
C ILE A 350 5.12 10.48 -3.79
N LEU A 351 5.12 9.38 -4.53
CA LEU A 351 6.33 8.72 -5.00
C LEU A 351 6.64 9.19 -6.41
N THR A 352 7.89 9.59 -6.62
CA THR A 352 8.38 10.04 -7.91
C THR A 352 9.48 9.13 -8.43
N GLY A 353 9.56 9.01 -9.76
CA GLY A 353 10.53 8.17 -10.45
C GLY A 353 10.27 8.19 -11.95
N ARG A 354 11.25 7.76 -12.76
CA ARG A 354 10.99 7.56 -14.19
C ARG A 354 10.14 6.30 -14.40
N PRO A 355 9.23 6.28 -15.39
CA PRO A 355 8.66 5.04 -15.88
C PRO A 355 9.79 4.12 -16.35
N PRO A 356 9.64 2.79 -16.22
CA PRO A 356 10.56 1.88 -16.89
C PRO A 356 10.61 2.22 -18.39
N PRO A 357 11.79 2.08 -19.04
CA PRO A 357 11.99 2.41 -20.45
C PRO A 357 11.06 1.65 -21.39
#